data_AF-A0ABD6Y677-F1
#
_entry.id   AF-A0ABD6Y677-F1
#
_cell.length_a   1.000
_cell.length_b   1.000
_cell.length_c   1.000
_cell.angle_alpha   90.00
_cell.angle_beta   90.00
_cell.angle_gamma   90.00
#
_symmetry.space_group_name_H-M   'P 1'
#
loop_
_entity.id
_entity.type
_entity.pdbx_description
1 polymer ?
#
loop_
_entity_poly.entity_id
_entity_poly.type
_entity_poly.pdbx_seq_one_letter_code
_entity_poly.pdbx_strand_id
1 'polypeptide(L)'
;MNDIYLVLAVYDKSDKDTAVSLYGAFHSKKEAKQYRKDLAYKFVGDMFNTTDRKEIERKGADELEWNLEMLYVKRVKNVYPCPNLTVDEPMEV
;
A
#
# COMPACT_ATOMS: atom_id res chain seq x y z
N MET A 1 6.98 13.70 -18.18
CA MET A 1 7.22 13.58 -16.72
C MET A 1 6.08 12.77 -16.16
N ASN A 2 6.38 11.66 -15.49
CA ASN A 2 5.36 10.76 -14.97
C ASN A 2 5.26 10.95 -13.46
N ASP A 3 4.02 11.01 -12.97
CA ASP A 3 3.79 10.91 -11.54
C ASP A 3 3.87 9.45 -11.11
N ILE A 4 4.30 9.22 -9.88
CA ILE A 4 4.23 7.92 -9.22
C ILE A 4 3.37 8.04 -7.98
N TYR A 5 2.48 7.08 -7.78
CA TYR A 5 1.62 6.94 -6.62
C TYR A 5 2.16 5.78 -5.78
N LEU A 6 2.67 6.08 -4.60
CA LEU A 6 3.20 5.10 -3.66
C LEU A 6 2.11 4.69 -2.67
N VAL A 7 2.01 3.40 -2.36
CA VAL A 7 1.20 2.87 -1.26
C VAL A 7 2.15 2.57 -0.10
N LEU A 8 1.97 3.29 1.01
CA LEU A 8 2.84 3.26 2.18
C LEU A 8 2.02 2.93 3.43
N ALA A 9 2.60 2.23 4.41
CA ALA A 9 2.12 2.32 5.79
C ALA A 9 3.06 3.19 6.61
N VAL A 10 2.50 4.02 7.48
CA VAL A 10 3.26 4.92 8.36
C VAL A 10 2.90 4.55 9.80
N TYR A 11 3.89 4.09 10.56
CA TYR A 11 3.71 3.67 11.95
C TYR A 11 4.40 4.67 12.86
N ASP A 12 3.65 5.21 13.80
CA ASP A 12 4.24 5.96 14.90
C ASP A 12 4.87 4.98 15.88
N LYS A 13 6.19 5.08 16.08
CA LYS A 13 6.93 4.27 17.05
C LYS A 13 7.31 5.05 18.31
N SER A 14 7.22 6.37 18.29
CA SER A 14 7.37 7.29 19.43
C SER A 14 7.23 8.74 18.96
N ASP A 15 7.14 9.69 19.88
CA ASP A 15 7.14 11.15 19.63
C ASP A 15 8.27 11.65 18.69
N LYS A 16 9.32 10.86 18.47
CA LYS A 16 10.49 11.21 17.65
C LYS A 16 10.74 10.27 16.47
N ASP A 17 10.08 9.11 16.41
CA ASP A 17 10.39 8.07 15.44
C ASP A 17 9.15 7.61 14.68
N THR A 18 9.13 7.86 13.38
CA THR A 18 8.13 7.32 12.46
C THR A 18 8.77 6.23 11.59
N ALA A 19 8.19 5.03 11.60
CA ALA A 19 8.56 3.97 10.67
C ALA A 19 7.66 4.04 9.42
N VAL A 20 8.24 3.81 8.24
CA VAL A 20 7.51 3.80 6.96
C VAL A 20 7.82 2.52 6.21
N SER A 21 6.77 1.83 5.75
CA SER A 21 6.87 0.65 4.88
C SER A 21 6.29 0.97 3.51
N LEU A 22 7.03 0.70 2.43
CA LEU A 22 6.55 0.80 1.05
C LEU A 22 6.00 -0.55 0.59
N TYR A 23 4.75 -0.56 0.11
CA TYR A 23 4.09 -1.77 -0.40
C TYR A 23 3.98 -1.80 -1.93
N GLY A 24 3.93 -0.63 -2.58
CA GLY A 24 3.83 -0.60 -4.04
C GLY A 24 3.95 0.80 -4.61
N ALA A 25 4.33 0.85 -5.89
CA ALA A 25 4.43 2.06 -6.69
C ALA A 25 3.64 1.89 -7.99
N PHE A 26 2.83 2.88 -8.33
CA PHE A 26 1.89 2.82 -9.45
C PHE A 26 1.96 4.09 -10.28
N HIS A 27 1.69 4.00 -11.57
CA HIS A 27 1.55 5.18 -12.43
C HIS A 27 0.13 5.76 -12.43
N SER A 28 -0.86 5.01 -11.94
CA SER A 28 -2.25 5.43 -11.82
C SER A 28 -2.67 5.63 -10.37
N LYS A 29 -3.30 6.77 -10.08
CA LYS A 29 -3.95 7.02 -8.78
C LYS A 29 -5.04 6.00 -8.48
N LYS A 30 -5.75 5.54 -9.52
CA LYS A 30 -6.84 4.57 -9.40
C LYS A 30 -6.30 3.21 -8.96
N GLU A 31 -5.23 2.74 -9.59
CA GLU A 31 -4.57 1.47 -9.25
C GLU A 31 -4.00 1.51 -7.85
N ALA A 32 -3.28 2.58 -7.48
CA ALA A 32 -2.76 2.73 -6.12
C ALA A 32 -3.86 2.70 -5.05
N LYS A 33 -5.01 3.35 -5.31
CA LYS A 33 -6.16 3.33 -4.38
C LYS A 33 -6.80 1.95 -4.29
N GLN A 34 -6.92 1.25 -5.41
CA GLN A 34 -7.46 -0.11 -5.43
C GLN A 34 -6.55 -1.06 -4.66
N TYR A 35 -5.24 -1.01 -4.95
CA TYR A 35 -4.23 -1.80 -4.26
C TYR A 35 -4.20 -1.51 -2.76
N ARG A 36 -4.27 -0.25 -2.33
CA ARG A 36 -4.42 0.12 -0.91
C ARG A 36 -5.61 -0.57 -0.26
N LYS A 37 -6.77 -0.56 -0.93
CA LYS A 37 -7.97 -1.22 -0.40
C LYS A 37 -7.74 -2.73 -0.33
N ASP A 38 -7.24 -3.34 -1.39
CA ASP A 38 -7.00 -4.79 -1.44
C ASP A 38 -6.01 -5.25 -0.35
N LEU A 39 -4.97 -4.44 -0.08
CA LEU A 39 -4.01 -4.70 0.98
C LEU A 39 -4.64 -4.62 2.38
N ALA A 40 -5.52 -3.65 2.64
CA ALA A 40 -6.24 -3.56 3.91
C ALA A 40 -7.12 -4.81 4.15
N TYR A 41 -7.86 -5.26 3.13
CA TYR A 41 -8.64 -6.49 3.24
C TYR A 41 -7.75 -7.72 3.41
N LYS A 42 -6.58 -7.76 2.77
CA LYS A 42 -5.63 -8.86 2.95
C LYS A 42 -5.16 -8.93 4.41
N PHE A 43 -4.71 -7.83 5.00
CA PHE A 43 -4.24 -7.82 6.39
C PHE A 43 -5.30 -8.27 7.39
N VAL A 44 -6.53 -7.77 7.23
CA VAL A 44 -7.64 -8.18 8.10
C VAL A 44 -8.06 -9.62 7.83
N GLY A 45 -8.07 -10.03 6.56
CA GLY A 45 -8.33 -11.40 6.15
C GLY A 45 -7.33 -12.40 6.75
N ASP A 46 -6.04 -12.07 6.74
CA ASP A 46 -4.98 -12.87 7.36
C ASP A 46 -5.21 -13.00 8.89
N MET A 47 -5.67 -11.93 9.55
CA MET A 47 -5.98 -11.93 10.98
C MET A 47 -7.18 -12.82 11.34
N PHE A 48 -8.21 -12.86 10.49
CA PHE A 48 -9.40 -13.71 10.69
C PHE A 48 -9.36 -15.05 9.94
N ASN A 49 -8.23 -15.37 9.29
CA ASN A 49 -8.03 -16.54 8.44
C ASN A 49 -9.14 -16.72 7.38
N THR A 50 -9.49 -15.65 6.67
CA THR A 50 -10.51 -15.65 5.61
C THR A 50 -10.14 -14.70 4.48
N THR A 51 -10.58 -15.02 3.26
CA THR A 51 -10.48 -14.13 2.10
C THR A 51 -11.84 -13.56 1.69
N ASP A 52 -12.93 -13.96 2.36
CA ASP A 52 -14.28 -13.45 2.06
C ASP A 52 -14.43 -12.01 2.57
N ARG A 53 -14.54 -11.07 1.63
CA ARG A 53 -14.70 -9.65 1.94
C ARG A 53 -15.94 -9.33 2.76
N LYS A 54 -17.05 -10.04 2.56
CA LYS A 54 -18.28 -9.81 3.33
C LYS A 54 -18.10 -10.28 4.77
N GLU A 55 -17.37 -11.37 4.96
CA GLU A 55 -17.05 -11.85 6.30
C GLU A 55 -16.10 -10.89 7.02
N ILE A 56 -15.07 -10.41 6.33
CA ILE A 56 -14.14 -9.39 6.83
C ILE A 56 -14.89 -8.12 7.23
N GLU A 57 -15.77 -7.60 6.37
CA GLU A 57 -16.57 -6.40 6.68
C GLU A 57 -17.49 -6.58 7.88
N ARG A 58 -17.96 -7.80 8.16
CA ARG A 58 -18.85 -8.08 9.29
C ARG A 58 -18.10 -8.30 10.60
N LYS A 59 -16.96 -8.99 10.57
CA LYS A 59 -16.21 -9.41 11.77
C LYS A 59 -15.06 -8.47 12.13
N GLY A 60 -14.50 -7.79 11.13
CA GLY A 60 -13.27 -7.02 11.23
C GLY A 60 -13.42 -5.59 10.73
N ALA A 61 -14.59 -4.98 10.91
CA ALA A 61 -14.87 -3.63 10.42
C ALA A 61 -13.92 -2.60 11.02
N ASP A 62 -13.67 -2.68 12.32
CA ASP A 62 -12.81 -1.75 13.06
C ASP A 62 -11.35 -1.90 12.61
N GLU A 63 -10.86 -3.14 12.46
CA GLU A 63 -9.50 -3.37 11.97
C GLU A 63 -9.34 -2.99 10.49
N LEU A 64 -10.40 -3.14 9.70
CA LEU A 64 -10.40 -2.71 8.30
C LEU A 64 -10.34 -1.18 8.21
N GLU A 65 -11.11 -0.46 9.02
CA GLU A 65 -11.03 0.99 9.13
C GLU A 65 -9.62 1.43 9.55
N TRP A 66 -9.09 0.85 10.62
CA TRP A 66 -7.74 1.15 11.12
C TRP A 66 -6.66 0.90 10.06
N ASN A 67 -6.70 -0.25 9.37
CA ASN A 67 -5.73 -0.55 8.30
C ASN A 67 -5.86 0.42 7.12
N LEU A 68 -7.08 0.83 6.78
CA LEU A 68 -7.28 1.84 5.74
C LEU A 68 -6.70 3.19 6.17
N GLU A 69 -6.86 3.62 7.42
CA GLU A 69 -6.26 4.86 7.93
C GLU A 69 -4.73 4.84 7.90
N MET A 70 -4.14 3.71 8.27
CA MET A 70 -2.69 3.53 8.34
C MET A 70 -2.01 3.40 6.96
N LEU A 71 -2.76 2.97 5.95
CA LEU A 71 -2.26 2.87 4.57
C LEU A 71 -2.52 4.18 3.81
N TYR A 72 -1.46 4.76 3.24
CA TYR A 72 -1.49 6.02 2.53
C TYR A 72 -1.15 5.86 1.06
N VAL A 73 -1.86 6.60 0.20
CA VAL A 73 -1.46 6.80 -1.20
C VAL A 73 -0.75 8.16 -1.33
N LYS A 74 0.57 8.16 -1.51
CA LYS A 74 1.37 9.37 -1.69
C LYS A 74 1.70 9.59 -3.16
N ARG A 75 1.32 10.75 -3.71
CA ARG A 75 1.74 11.17 -5.07
C ARG A 75 3.13 11.81 -5.00
N VAL A 76 4.05 11.29 -5.78
CA VAL A 76 5.36 11.87 -6.10
C VAL A 76 5.29 12.40 -7.52
N LYS A 77 5.53 13.70 -7.68
CA LYS A 77 5.40 14.38 -8.97
C LYS A 77 6.72 14.41 -9.73
N ASN A 78 6.62 14.55 -11.04
CA ASN A 78 7.76 14.85 -11.91
C ASN A 78 8.91 13.85 -11.75
N VAL A 79 8.58 12.57 -11.59
CA VAL A 79 9.58 11.53 -11.47
C VAL A 79 10.19 11.30 -12.85
N TYR A 80 11.52 11.39 -12.90
CA TYR A 80 12.28 11.08 -14.10
C TYR A 80 12.56 9.58 -14.15
N PRO A 81 12.39 8.92 -15.31
CA PRO A 81 12.88 7.56 -15.48
C PRO A 81 14.39 7.55 -15.20
N CYS A 82 14.88 6.54 -14.49
CA CYS A 82 16.31 6.36 -14.31
C CYS A 82 16.87 5.74 -15.61
N PRO A 83 17.57 6.53 -16.46
CA PRO A 83 17.90 6.08 -17.81
C PRO A 83 18.97 4.98 -17.84
N ASN A 84 19.71 4.83 -16.74
CA ASN A 84 20.84 3.91 -16.61
C ASN A 84 20.57 2.85 -15.53
N LEU A 85 19.31 2.61 -15.15
CA LEU A 85 19.00 1.52 -14.25
C LEU A 85 19.08 0.21 -15.04
N THR A 86 20.20 -0.48 -14.92
CA THR A 86 20.31 -1.88 -15.29
C THR A 86 19.70 -2.69 -14.16
N VAL A 87 18.61 -3.42 -14.43
CA VAL A 87 18.08 -4.41 -13.50
C VAL A 87 18.76 -5.72 -13.87
N ASP A 88 19.76 -6.10 -13.07
CA ASP A 88 20.61 -7.27 -13.35
C ASP A 88 19.84 -8.59 -13.19
N GLU A 89 18.75 -8.59 -12.42
CA GLU A 89 17.85 -9.72 -12.25
C GLU A 89 16.63 -9.58 -13.17
N PRO A 90 16.21 -10.64 -13.88
CA PRO A 90 14.95 -10.60 -14.63
C PRO A 90 13.82 -10.30 -13.65
N MET A 91 13.03 -9.25 -13.93
CA MET A 91 11.82 -8.99 -13.16
C MET A 91 10.93 -10.24 -13.25
N GLU A 92 10.73 -10.93 -12.14
CA GLU A 92 9.70 -11.98 -12.05
C GLU A 92 8.33 -11.31 -12.24
N VAL A 93 7.64 -11.70 -13.32
CA VAL A 93 6.31 -11.19 -13.70
C VAL A 93 5.23 -12.01 -13.01
#